data_AF-A0A2P6VJ25-F1
#
_entry.id   AF-A0A2P6VJ25-F1
#
_cell.length_a   1.000
_cell.length_b   1.000
_cell.length_c   1.000
_cell.angle_alpha   90.00
_cell.angle_beta   90.00
_cell.angle_gamma   90.00
#
_symmetry.space_group_name_H-M   'P 1'
#
loop_
_entity.id
_entity.type
_entity.pdbx_description
1 polymer ?
#
loop_
_entity_poly.entity_id
_entity_poly.type
_entity_poly.pdbx_seq_one_letter_code
_entity_poly.pdbx_strand_id
1 'polypeptide(L)' 'METFLNKVVPEGLGAPWIHTDEGPDDMPAHCKASMMGSSVSVPITNGRLNMGTWQGIWLCEHRDRGGRRRVVVTIQGE' A
#
# COMPACT_ATOMS: atom_id res chain seq x y z
N MET A 1 -2.50 -0.12 11.66
CA MET A 1 -2.69 -0.82 10.38
C MET A 1 -1.86 -2.10 10.33
N GLU A 2 -0.54 -2.00 10.54
CA GLU A 2 0.38 -3.15 10.50
C GLU A 2 -0.06 -4.35 11.36
N THR A 3 -0.41 -4.12 12.63
CA THR A 3 -0.89 -5.18 13.53
C THR A 3 -2.15 -5.89 13.02
N PHE A 4 -3.03 -5.18 12.30
CA PHE A 4 -4.23 -5.79 11.72
C PHE A 4 -3.85 -6.58 10.47
N LEU A 5 -3.05 -5.99 9.58
CA LEU A 5 -2.62 -6.65 8.35
C LEU A 5 -1.83 -7.92 8.63
N ASN A 6 -0.94 -7.94 9.63
CA ASN A 6 -0.19 -9.15 10.00
C ASN A 6 -1.04 -10.25 10.64
N LYS A 7 -2.25 -9.94 11.11
CA LYS A 7 -3.21 -10.96 11.56
C LYS A 7 -3.97 -11.59 10.40
N VAL A 8 -4.28 -10.81 9.36
CA VAL A 8 -5.07 -11.27 8.21
C VAL A 8 -4.19 -11.86 7.12
N VAL A 9 -2.99 -11.30 6.94
CA VAL A 9 -1.97 -11.69 5.98
C VAL A 9 -0.65 -11.88 6.74
N PRO A 10 -0.45 -13.03 7.41
CA PRO A 10 0.71 -13.25 8.27
C PRO A 10 2.02 -13.32 7.49
N GLU A 11 3.08 -12.76 8.06
CA GLU A 11 4.44 -12.85 7.52
C GLU A 11 5.24 -13.99 8.17
N GLY A 12 6.38 -14.35 7.56
CA GLY A 12 7.32 -15.31 8.13
C GLY A 12 7.32 -16.68 7.46
N LEU A 13 8.39 -17.46 7.70
CA LEU A 13 8.57 -18.80 7.13
C LEU A 13 7.54 -19.83 7.60
N GLY A 14 6.83 -19.55 8.70
CA GLY A 14 5.74 -20.39 9.20
C GLY A 14 4.37 -20.01 8.61
N ALA A 15 4.29 -18.95 7.79
CA ALA A 15 3.06 -18.57 7.14
C ALA A 15 2.76 -19.52 5.96
N PRO A 16 1.48 -19.84 5.69
CA PRO A 16 1.10 -20.86 4.71
C PRO A 16 1.15 -20.33 3.26
N TRP A 17 2.21 -19.61 2.89
CA TRP A 17 2.40 -19.09 1.55
C TRP A 17 3.27 -20.03 0.72
N ILE A 18 2.86 -20.26 -0.52
CA ILE A 18 3.60 -21.12 -1.45
C ILE A 18 4.79 -20.38 -2.05
N HIS A 19 4.60 -19.11 -2.42
CA HIS A 19 5.67 -18.29 -2.97
C HIS A 19 6.43 -17.62 -1.83
N THR A 20 7.72 -17.94 -1.70
CA THR A 20 8.58 -17.46 -0.61
C THR A 20 9.99 -17.14 -1.10
N ASP A 21 10.17 -17.10 -2.43
CA ASP A 21 11.49 -17.06 -3.07
C ASP A 21 12.23 -15.74 -2.80
N GLU A 22 11.51 -14.65 -2.57
CA GLU A 22 12.09 -13.32 -2.30
C GLU A 22 12.10 -12.93 -0.82
N GLY A 23 11.78 -13.85 0.08
CA GLY A 23 11.82 -13.65 1.52
C GLY A 23 10.46 -13.76 2.23
N PRO A 24 10.46 -13.68 3.58
CA PRO A 24 9.31 -13.98 4.42
C PRO A 24 8.16 -12.96 4.34
N ASP A 25 8.42 -11.78 3.80
CA ASP A 25 7.47 -10.66 3.67
C ASP A 25 6.94 -10.49 2.24
N ASP A 26 7.39 -11.32 1.29
CA ASP A 26 7.11 -11.12 -0.13
C ASP A 26 5.65 -11.39 -0.53
N MET A 27 5.19 -12.64 -0.41
CA MET A 27 3.78 -12.96 -0.64
C MET A 27 2.81 -12.17 0.23
N PRO A 28 3.08 -11.98 1.53
CA PRO A 28 2.30 -11.07 2.36
C PRO A 28 2.20 -9.66 1.75
N ALA A 29 3.31 -9.10 1.25
CA ALA A 29 3.31 -7.79 0.63
C ALA A 29 2.44 -7.74 -0.63
N HIS A 30 2.46 -8.77 -1.47
CA HIS A 30 1.58 -8.88 -2.63
C HIS A 30 0.09 -8.92 -2.25
N CYS A 31 -0.26 -9.73 -1.25
CA CYS A 31 -1.63 -9.83 -0.74
C CYS A 31 -2.09 -8.50 -0.13
N LYS A 32 -1.28 -7.90 0.73
CA LYS A 32 -1.53 -6.58 1.34
C LYS A 32 -1.73 -5.54 0.22
N ALA A 33 -0.78 -5.38 -0.69
CA ALA A 33 -0.87 -4.38 -1.77
C ALA A 33 -2.14 -4.53 -2.62
N SER A 34 -2.56 -5.78 -2.91
CA SER A 34 -3.79 -6.05 -3.66
C SER A 34 -5.06 -5.66 -2.90
N MET A 35 -5.06 -5.77 -1.56
CA MET A 35 -6.19 -5.36 -0.72
C MET A 35 -6.33 -3.84 -0.62
N MET A 36 -5.21 -3.12 -0.53
CA MET A 36 -5.21 -1.65 -0.37
C MET A 36 -5.33 -0.90 -1.70
N GLY A 37 -4.91 -1.53 -2.79
CA GLY A 37 -4.82 -0.91 -4.10
C GLY A 37 -3.53 -0.09 -4.30
N SER A 38 -3.19 0.16 -5.56
CA SER A 38 -1.96 0.85 -5.96
C SER A 38 -2.15 2.35 -6.25
N SER A 39 -3.38 2.85 -6.18
CA SER A 39 -3.71 4.24 -6.51
C SER A 39 -4.97 4.72 -5.82
N VAL A 40 -5.07 6.03 -5.62
CA VAL A 40 -6.30 6.72 -5.21
C VAL A 40 -6.58 7.87 -6.16
N SER A 41 -7.85 8.19 -6.36
CA SER A 41 -8.27 9.40 -7.08
C SER A 41 -8.82 10.40 -6.08
N VAL A 42 -8.28 11.63 -6.10
CA VAL A 42 -8.66 12.69 -5.17
C VAL A 42 -9.15 13.89 -5.99
N PRO A 43 -10.41 14.34 -5.81
CA PRO A 43 -10.90 15.52 -6.51
C PRO A 43 -10.11 16.77 -6.13
N ILE A 44 -10.03 17.73 -7.04
CA ILE A 44 -9.44 19.04 -6.80
C ILE A 44 -10.55 20.08 -6.94
N THR A 45 -10.70 20.93 -5.94
CA THR A 45 -11.68 22.04 -5.94
C THR A 45 -10.95 23.33 -5.62
N ASN A 46 -11.09 24.36 -6.46
CA ASN A 46 -10.44 25.67 -6.28
C ASN A 46 -8.91 25.56 -6.05
N GLY A 47 -8.24 24.70 -6.82
CA GLY A 47 -6.79 24.49 -6.73
C GLY A 47 -6.30 23.74 -5.49
N ARG A 48 -7.21 23.10 -4.72
CA ARG A 48 -6.86 22.34 -3.50
C ARG A 48 -7.40 20.91 -3.58
N LEU A 49 -6.62 19.95 -3.06
CA LEU A 49 -7.11 18.57 -2.86
C LEU A 49 -8.36 18.62 -1.97
N ASN A 50 -9.46 18.09 -2.46
CA ASN A 50 -10.75 18.06 -1.77
C ASN A 50 -10.79 16.84 -0.84
N MET A 51 -10.14 16.99 0.32
CA MET A 51 -10.03 15.96 1.35
C MET A 51 -10.74 16.42 2.63
N GLY A 52 -11.34 15.46 3.34
CA GLY A 52 -11.85 15.69 4.69
C GLY A 52 -10.72 15.89 5.71
N THR A 53 -11.06 16.47 6.87
CA THR A 53 -10.12 16.83 7.95
C THR A 53 -9.16 15.70 8.35
N TRP A 54 -9.60 14.45 8.25
CA TRP A 54 -8.85 13.27 8.70
C TRP A 54 -8.37 12.36 7.56
N GLN A 55 -8.57 12.76 6.30
CA GLN A 55 -8.08 12.00 5.15
C GLN A 55 -6.61 12.31 4.90
N GLY A 56 -5.83 11.27 4.61
CA GLY A 56 -4.43 11.37 4.20
C GLY A 56 -4.14 10.40 3.07
N ILE A 57 -3.18 10.76 2.22
CA ILE A 57 -2.67 9.90 1.15
C ILE A 57 -1.40 9.23 1.68
N TRP A 58 -1.37 7.91 1.66
CA TRP A 58 -0.29 7.11 2.23
C TRP A 58 0.33 6.22 1.15
N LEU A 59 1.67 6.18 1.12
CA LEU A 59 2.40 5.10 0.46
C LEU A 59 2.56 3.97 1.47
N CYS A 60 1.86 2.86 1.23
CA CYS A 60 1.96 1.66 2.07
C CYS A 60 3.06 0.74 1.53
N GLU A 61 4.28 0.87 2.07
CA GLU A 61 5.34 -0.12 1.84
C GLU A 61 5.07 -1.36 2.70
N HIS A 62 5.04 -2.53 2.06
CA HIS A 62 4.75 -3.79 2.72
C HIS A 62 5.95 -4.75 2.76
N ARG A 63 7.10 -4.36 2.19
CA ARG A 63 8.37 -5.07 2.35
C ARG A 63 9.22 -4.34 3.37
N ASP A 64 9.78 -5.06 4.35
CA ASP A 64 10.72 -4.52 5.33
C ASP A 64 11.96 -3.91 4.68
N ARG A 65 12.36 -4.48 3.53
CA ARG A 65 13.50 -4.05 2.73
C ARG A 65 13.12 -3.81 1.27
N GLY A 66 12.04 -3.07 1.06
CA GLY A 66 11.50 -2.79 -0.26
C GLY A 66 12.42 -1.97 -1.19
N GLY A 67 13.31 -1.15 -0.64
CA GLY A 67 14.13 -0.22 -1.43
C GLY A 67 13.34 1.02 -1.87
N ARG A 68 13.83 1.71 -2.90
CA ARG A 68 13.23 2.99 -3.34
C ARG A 68 11.90 2.78 -4.06
N ARG A 69 10.94 3.65 -3.78
CA ARG A 69 9.65 3.73 -4.48
C ARG A 69 9.50 4.99 -5.31
N ARG A 70 8.64 4.92 -6.32
CA ARG A 70 8.24 6.05 -7.16
C ARG A 70 6.72 6.16 -7.10
N VAL A 71 6.25 7.34 -6.72
CA VAL A 71 4.84 7.71 -6.80
C VAL A 71 4.66 8.59 -8.02
N VAL A 72 3.65 8.29 -8.85
CA VAL A 72 3.28 9.09 -10.01
C VAL A 72 2.00 9.83 -9.66
N VAL A 73 1.97 11.13 -9.95
CA VAL A 73 0.78 11.96 -9.77
C VAL A 73 0.37 12.49 -11.14
N THR A 74 -0.86 12.17 -11.53
CA THR A 74 -1.50 12.69 -12.73
C THR A 74 -2.58 13.68 -12.30
N ILE A 75 -2.56 14.88 -12.87
CA ILE A 75 -3.58 15.91 -12.66
C ILE A 75 -4.28 16.11 -14.00
N GLN A 76 -5.61 16.01 -14.00
CA GLN A 76 -6.45 16.21 -15.18
C GLN A 76 -7.68 17.01 -14.76
N GLY A 77 -8.01 18.05 -15.53
CA GLY A 77 -9.12 18.95 -15.28
C GLY A 77 -8.91 20.30 -15.95
N GLU A 78 -9.82 21.23 -15.72
CA GLU A 78 -9.78 22.64 -16.16
C GLU A 78 -9.76 23.57 -14.94
#